data_AF-A9AYH3-F1
#
_entry.id   AF-A9AYH3-F1
#
_cell.length_a   1.000
_cell.length_b   1.000
_cell.length_c   1.000
_cell.angle_alpha   90.00
_cell.angle_beta   90.00
_cell.angle_gamma   90.00
#
_symmetry.space_group_name_H-M   'P 1'
#
loop_
_entity.id
_entity.type
_entity.pdbx_description
1 polymer ?
#
loop_
_entity_poly.entity_id
_entity_poly.type
_entity_poly.pdbx_seq_one_letter_code
_entity_poly.pdbx_strand_id
1 'polypeptide(L)'
;MHRLSIATISIASRRAMLHSLINPNPAYELIADITHAEALQLLPNLQPDIVVLDAAMLNINPLVALKSLTQWPNCPAIVVLTSGVGYEQRLWHDLGAQAIARLEQPETIEQALAQIARQAQVQAA
;
A
#
# COMPACT_ATOMS: atom_id res chain seq x y z
N MET A 1 -9.84 5.75 19.08
CA MET A 1 -9.45 4.87 17.97
C MET A 1 -8.55 5.67 17.05
N HIS A 2 -7.30 5.26 16.87
CA HIS A 2 -6.38 5.91 15.92
C HIS A 2 -6.76 5.47 14.50
N ARG A 3 -6.83 6.40 13.55
CA ARG A 3 -7.04 6.08 12.12
C ARG A 3 -5.71 5.64 11.53
N LEU A 4 -5.74 4.63 10.69
CA LEU A 4 -4.53 4.23 9.94
C LEU A 4 -4.39 5.15 8.74
N SER A 5 -3.27 5.86 8.70
CA SER A 5 -2.89 6.71 7.59
C SER A 5 -2.38 5.87 6.42
N ILE A 6 -2.85 6.19 5.21
CA ILE A 6 -2.54 5.45 3.98
C ILE A 6 -1.88 6.40 2.98
N ALA A 7 -0.80 5.94 2.36
CA ALA A 7 -0.25 6.55 1.16
C ALA A 7 -0.39 5.57 -0.01
N THR A 8 -0.74 6.07 -1.20
CA THR A 8 -0.72 5.27 -2.42
C THR A 8 0.50 5.60 -3.25
N ILE A 9 1.15 4.60 -3.85
CA ILE A 9 2.15 4.74 -4.91
C ILE A 9 1.54 4.07 -6.12
N SER A 10 0.87 4.84 -6.98
CA SER A 10 0.06 4.27 -8.07
C SER A 10 0.02 5.16 -9.30
N ILE A 11 -0.37 4.58 -10.43
CA ILE A 11 -0.61 5.36 -11.65
C ILE A 11 -1.81 6.28 -11.47
N ALA A 12 -1.78 7.46 -12.08
CA ALA A 12 -2.82 8.47 -11.91
C ALA A 12 -4.24 7.97 -12.23
N SER A 13 -4.38 7.05 -13.19
CA SER A 13 -5.67 6.47 -13.59
C SER A 13 -6.32 5.59 -12.52
N ARG A 14 -5.57 5.09 -11.52
CA ARG A 14 -6.11 4.27 -10.42
C ARG A 14 -6.58 5.09 -9.22
N ARG A 15 -6.28 6.39 -9.19
CA ARG A 15 -6.58 7.27 -8.07
C ARG A 15 -8.06 7.23 -7.68
N ALA A 16 -8.95 7.45 -8.64
CA ALA A 16 -10.39 7.51 -8.38
C ALA A 16 -10.92 6.22 -7.74
N MET A 17 -10.48 5.06 -8.25
CA MET A 17 -10.83 3.75 -7.68
C MET A 17 -10.29 3.59 -6.26
N LEU A 18 -9.00 3.84 -6.03
CA LEU A 18 -8.39 3.72 -4.70
C LEU A 18 -9.07 4.66 -3.68
N HIS A 19 -9.37 5.89 -4.09
CA HIS A 19 -10.11 6.86 -3.26
C HIS A 19 -11.51 6.36 -2.91
N SER A 20 -12.24 5.79 -3.88
CA SER A 20 -13.59 5.26 -3.64
C SER A 20 -13.61 4.06 -2.69
N LEU A 21 -12.50 3.33 -2.56
CA LEU A 21 -12.38 2.18 -1.65
C LEU A 21 -11.87 2.60 -0.26
N ILE A 22 -10.98 3.58 -0.19
CA ILE A 22 -10.33 4.00 1.06
C ILE A 22 -11.19 5.03 1.81
N ASN A 23 -11.64 6.10 1.15
CA ASN A 23 -12.27 7.25 1.79
C ASN A 23 -13.60 6.94 2.52
N PRO A 24 -14.44 6.00 2.08
CA PRO A 24 -15.67 5.68 2.81
C PRO A 24 -15.44 5.04 4.17
N ASN A 25 -14.25 4.47 4.42
CA ASN A 25 -13.97 3.77 5.66
C ASN A 25 -13.37 4.73 6.72
N PRO A 26 -14.10 5.02 7.82
CA PRO A 26 -13.65 5.99 8.82
C PRO A 26 -12.43 5.51 9.65
N ALA A 27 -12.02 4.25 9.51
CA ALA A 27 -10.81 3.70 10.12
C ALA A 27 -9.53 4.09 9.36
N TYR A 28 -9.66 4.59 8.13
CA TYR A 28 -8.54 4.96 7.27
C TYR A 28 -8.52 6.46 6.98
N GLU A 29 -7.33 6.99 6.75
CA GLU A 29 -7.13 8.35 6.27
C GLU A 29 -6.13 8.33 5.12
N LEU A 30 -6.55 8.72 3.92
CA LEU A 30 -5.63 8.84 2.80
C LEU A 30 -4.83 10.15 2.92
N ILE A 31 -3.54 10.05 3.18
CA ILE A 31 -2.66 11.21 3.43
C ILE A 31 -1.78 11.58 2.22
N ALA A 32 -1.65 10.69 1.23
CA ALA A 32 -0.86 10.96 0.03
C ALA A 32 -1.23 10.08 -1.19
N ASP A 33 -1.10 10.67 -2.38
CA ASP A 33 -1.10 9.97 -3.67
C ASP A 33 0.20 10.25 -4.44
N ILE A 34 1.06 9.26 -4.51
CA ILE A 34 2.36 9.32 -5.17
C ILE A 34 2.24 8.71 -6.54
N THR A 35 2.46 9.55 -7.55
CA THR A 35 2.33 9.19 -8.96
C THR A 35 3.65 9.30 -9.72
N HIS A 36 4.67 9.90 -9.09
CA HIS A 36 5.96 10.23 -9.69
C HIS A 36 7.08 10.01 -8.67
N ALA A 37 8.28 9.67 -9.13
CA ALA A 37 9.40 9.26 -8.27
C ALA A 37 9.82 10.35 -7.29
N GLU A 38 9.76 11.62 -7.71
CA GLU A 38 10.13 12.78 -6.90
C GLU A 38 9.23 12.93 -5.67
N ALA A 39 7.98 12.45 -5.72
CA ALA A 39 7.07 12.51 -4.58
C ALA A 39 7.35 11.44 -3.51
N LEU A 40 8.16 10.41 -3.81
CA LEU A 40 8.58 9.42 -2.81
C LEU A 40 9.38 10.04 -1.66
N GLN A 41 10.08 11.15 -1.91
CA GLN A 41 10.85 11.85 -0.87
C GLN A 41 9.97 12.44 0.25
N LEU A 42 8.64 12.53 0.03
CA LEU A 42 7.69 13.01 1.02
C LEU A 42 7.33 11.95 2.07
N LEU A 43 7.38 10.66 1.68
CA LEU A 43 6.92 9.56 2.52
C LEU A 43 7.62 9.45 3.90
N PRO A 44 8.95 9.65 4.03
CA PRO A 44 9.60 9.60 5.35
C PRO A 44 9.07 10.65 6.34
N ASN A 45 8.64 11.81 5.84
CA ASN A 45 8.07 12.88 6.68
C ASN A 45 6.60 12.62 7.01
N LEU A 46 5.88 11.96 6.09
CA LEU A 46 4.47 11.63 6.24
C LEU A 46 4.23 10.43 7.16
N GLN A 47 5.20 9.51 7.26
CA GLN A 47 5.15 8.29 8.09
C GLN A 47 3.78 7.58 8.01
N PRO A 48 3.32 7.17 6.81
CA PRO A 48 2.06 6.45 6.68
C PRO A 48 2.10 5.13 7.46
N ASP A 49 0.96 4.69 7.98
CA ASP A 49 0.82 3.35 8.58
C ASP A 49 0.79 2.27 7.49
N ILE A 50 0.18 2.59 6.34
CA ILE A 50 0.02 1.67 5.21
C ILE A 50 0.48 2.34 3.91
N VAL A 51 1.24 1.63 3.10
CA VAL A 51 1.54 1.98 1.71
C VAL A 51 0.85 0.99 0.76
N VAL A 52 0.01 1.49 -0.13
CA VAL A 52 -0.53 0.72 -1.26
C VAL A 52 0.38 0.95 -2.47
N LEU A 53 1.17 -0.06 -2.83
CA LEU A 53 2.17 -0.02 -3.89
C LEU A 53 1.67 -0.73 -5.15
N ASP A 54 1.55 0.01 -6.24
CA ASP A 54 1.17 -0.51 -7.55
C ASP A 54 2.36 -1.17 -8.28
N ALA A 55 2.24 -2.45 -8.58
CA ALA A 55 3.25 -3.23 -9.32
C ALA A 55 3.38 -2.83 -10.81
N ALA A 56 2.41 -2.10 -11.37
CA ALA A 56 2.41 -1.68 -12.78
C ALA A 56 3.02 -0.29 -13.00
N MET A 57 3.62 0.31 -11.96
CA MET A 57 4.29 1.60 -12.09
C MET A 57 5.46 1.50 -13.08
N LEU A 58 5.43 2.35 -14.11
CA LEU A 58 6.51 2.45 -15.09
C LEU A 58 7.58 3.47 -14.66
N ASN A 59 7.14 4.59 -14.07
CA ASN A 59 8.03 5.69 -13.68
C ASN A 59 8.70 5.47 -12.32
N ILE A 60 8.22 4.49 -11.55
CA ILE A 60 8.78 4.08 -10.26
C ILE A 60 8.96 2.57 -10.33
N ASN A 61 10.17 2.07 -10.10
CA ASN A 61 10.37 0.63 -10.03
C ASN A 61 9.79 0.10 -8.70
N PRO A 62 8.71 -0.70 -8.73
CA PRO A 62 8.02 -1.14 -7.51
C PRO A 62 8.87 -2.07 -6.65
N LEU A 63 9.76 -2.87 -7.23
CA LEU A 63 10.67 -3.74 -6.47
C LEU A 63 11.67 -2.91 -5.66
N VAL A 64 12.19 -1.84 -6.26
CA VAL A 64 13.11 -0.90 -5.58
C VAL A 64 12.37 -0.13 -4.49
N ALA A 65 11.15 0.33 -4.77
CA ALA A 65 10.32 1.03 -3.79
C ALA A 65 9.99 0.13 -2.59
N LEU A 66 9.54 -1.11 -2.82
CA LEU A 66 9.27 -2.09 -1.78
C LEU A 66 10.51 -2.36 -0.91
N LYS A 67 11.66 -2.64 -1.54
CA LYS A 67 12.91 -2.89 -0.82
C LYS A 67 13.38 -1.69 -0.01
N SER A 68 13.16 -0.46 -0.50
CA SER A 68 13.49 0.75 0.23
C SER A 68 12.60 0.91 1.46
N LEU A 69 11.28 0.77 1.30
CA LEU A 69 10.30 0.91 2.39
C LEU A 69 10.54 -0.11 3.52
N THR A 70 10.88 -1.35 3.17
CA THR A 70 11.15 -2.42 4.16
C THR A 70 12.43 -2.19 4.97
N GLN A 71 13.29 -1.27 4.57
CA GLN A 71 14.50 -0.89 5.30
C GLN A 71 14.30 0.30 6.24
N TRP A 72 13.09 0.88 6.29
CA TRP A 72 12.84 2.04 7.13
C TRP A 72 12.73 1.65 8.61
N PRO A 73 13.22 2.51 9.53
CA PRO A 73 13.09 2.26 10.97
C PRO A 73 11.64 2.06 11.41
N ASN A 74 10.73 2.86 10.83
CA ASN A 74 9.29 2.74 10.97
C ASN A 74 8.71 2.30 9.63
N CYS A 75 8.94 1.04 9.26
CA CYS A 75 8.43 0.48 8.02
C CYS A 75 6.89 0.48 8.04
N PRO A 76 6.21 1.09 7.05
CA PRO A 76 4.77 0.96 6.91
C PRO A 76 4.38 -0.49 6.60
N ALA A 77 3.14 -0.87 6.86
CA ALA A 77 2.59 -2.07 6.26
C ALA A 77 2.38 -1.84 4.76
N ILE A 78 2.78 -2.79 3.93
CA ILE A 78 2.81 -2.66 2.47
C ILE A 78 1.80 -3.63 1.86
N VAL A 79 0.84 -3.06 1.13
CA VAL A 79 -0.08 -3.79 0.25
C VAL A 79 0.42 -3.64 -1.18
N VAL A 80 0.76 -4.74 -1.85
CA VAL A 80 1.07 -4.67 -3.29
C VAL A 80 -0.19 -4.90 -4.11
N LEU A 81 -0.48 -3.98 -5.02
CA LEU A 81 -1.54 -4.07 -6.01
C LEU A 81 -0.95 -4.60 -7.32
N THR A 82 -1.29 -5.82 -7.70
CA THR A 82 -0.78 -6.48 -8.93
C THR A 82 -1.89 -7.21 -9.69
N SER A 83 -1.72 -7.33 -11.01
CA SER A 83 -2.50 -8.25 -11.85
C SER A 83 -1.90 -9.67 -11.90
N GLY A 84 -0.68 -9.82 -11.38
CA GLY A 84 0.06 -11.06 -11.29
C GLY A 84 -0.60 -12.13 -10.43
N VAL A 85 -0.32 -13.39 -10.74
CA VAL A 85 -0.85 -14.57 -10.03
C VAL A 85 0.26 -15.57 -9.73
N GLY A 86 0.01 -16.46 -8.77
CA GLY A 86 0.89 -17.58 -8.46
C GLY A 86 2.27 -17.12 -8.00
N TYR A 87 3.30 -17.39 -8.82
CA TYR A 87 4.69 -17.09 -8.48
C TYR A 87 4.94 -15.60 -8.21
N GLU A 88 4.32 -14.71 -8.98
CA GLU A 88 4.53 -13.27 -8.80
C GLU A 88 4.03 -12.77 -7.44
N GLN A 89 2.85 -13.23 -7.00
CA GLN A 89 2.31 -12.87 -5.68
C GLN A 89 3.20 -13.39 -4.55
N ARG A 90 3.75 -14.60 -4.69
CA ARG A 90 4.72 -15.15 -3.74
C ARG A 90 5.98 -14.31 -3.69
N LEU A 91 6.50 -13.90 -4.84
CA LEU A 91 7.69 -13.04 -4.91
C LEU A 91 7.47 -11.72 -4.15
N TRP A 92 6.31 -11.08 -4.31
CA TRP A 92 5.99 -9.85 -3.58
C TRP A 92 5.98 -10.05 -2.07
N HIS A 93 5.43 -11.17 -1.59
CA HIS A 93 5.49 -11.53 -0.17
C HIS A 93 6.92 -11.79 0.31
N ASP A 94 7.71 -12.56 -0.44
CA ASP A 94 9.10 -12.88 -0.10
C ASP A 94 9.98 -11.61 -0.03
N LEU A 95 9.60 -10.55 -0.77
CA LEU A 95 10.26 -9.24 -0.76
C LEU A 95 9.74 -8.30 0.33
N GLY A 96 8.77 -8.73 1.14
CA GLY A 96 8.31 -8.01 2.33
C GLY A 96 6.93 -7.36 2.22
N ALA A 97 6.14 -7.63 1.17
CA ALA A 97 4.74 -7.23 1.15
C ALA A 97 3.93 -8.02 2.19
N GLN A 98 3.18 -7.32 3.05
CA GLN A 98 2.37 -7.92 4.10
C GLN A 98 1.02 -8.43 3.56
N ALA A 99 0.52 -7.82 2.49
CA ALA A 99 -0.67 -8.28 1.79
C ALA A 99 -0.57 -8.01 0.29
N ILE A 100 -1.29 -8.80 -0.50
CA ILE A 100 -1.40 -8.65 -1.95
C ILE A 100 -2.87 -8.42 -2.29
N ALA A 101 -3.13 -7.41 -3.11
CA ALA A 101 -4.44 -7.11 -3.66
C ALA A 101 -4.38 -7.15 -5.18
N ARG A 102 -5.54 -7.39 -5.79
CA ARG A 102 -5.70 -7.53 -7.23
C ARG A 102 -6.51 -6.38 -7.79
N LEU A 103 -6.03 -5.81 -8.89
CA LEU A 103 -6.68 -4.68 -9.54
C LEU A 103 -8.04 -5.05 -10.10
N GLU A 104 -8.16 -6.25 -10.64
CA GLU A 104 -9.38 -6.75 -11.27
C GLU A 104 -10.44 -7.18 -10.24
N GLN A 105 -10.09 -7.18 -8.96
CA GLN A 105 -10.93 -7.63 -7.85
C GLN A 105 -10.85 -6.61 -6.70
N PRO A 106 -11.53 -5.46 -6.80
CA PRO A 106 -11.47 -4.36 -5.81
C PRO A 106 -11.71 -4.82 -4.36
N GLU A 107 -12.52 -5.86 -4.16
CA GLU A 107 -12.80 -6.46 -2.85
C GLU A 107 -11.51 -6.97 -2.16
N THR A 108 -10.50 -7.37 -2.94
CA THR A 108 -9.23 -7.83 -2.40
C THR A 108 -8.40 -6.69 -1.79
N ILE A 109 -8.59 -5.45 -2.26
CA ILE A 109 -7.96 -4.26 -1.68
C ILE A 109 -8.54 -4.01 -0.30
N GLU A 110 -9.86 -4.02 -0.16
CA GLU A 110 -10.54 -3.85 1.13
C GLU A 110 -10.17 -4.97 2.11
N GLN A 111 -10.11 -6.21 1.65
CA GLN A 111 -9.70 -7.36 2.46
C GLN A 111 -8.25 -7.24 2.95
N ALA A 112 -7.33 -6.83 2.08
CA ALA A 112 -5.92 -6.60 2.42
C ALA A 112 -5.77 -5.49 3.48
N LEU A 113 -6.46 -4.36 3.29
CA LEU A 113 -6.46 -3.26 4.26
C LEU A 113 -7.06 -3.70 5.60
N ALA A 114 -8.19 -4.39 5.58
CA ALA A 114 -8.84 -4.90 6.78
C ALA A 114 -7.99 -5.94 7.52
N GLN A 115 -7.23 -6.78 6.79
CA GLN A 115 -6.28 -7.71 7.39
C GLN A 115 -5.18 -6.97 8.14
N ILE A 116 -4.54 -5.98 7.51
CA ILE A 116 -3.49 -5.17 8.13
C ILE A 116 -4.03 -4.43 9.35
N ALA A 117 -5.22 -3.83 9.24
CA ALA A 117 -5.83 -3.11 10.35
C ALA A 117 -6.06 -4.00 11.57
N ARG A 118 -6.50 -5.26 11.37
CA ARG A 118 -6.64 -6.24 12.46
C ARG A 118 -5.30 -6.60 13.09
N GLN A 119 -4.25 -6.77 12.27
CA GLN A 119 -2.91 -7.10 12.78
C GLN A 119 -2.33 -5.96 13.65
N ALA A 120 -2.49 -4.71 13.20
CA ALA A 120 -2.06 -3.54 13.96
C ALA A 120 -2.78 -3.42 15.31
N GLN A 121 -4.07 -3.75 15.37
CA GLN A 121 -4.84 -3.75 16.62
C GLN A 121 -4.37 -4.83 17.61
N VAL A 122 -4.02 -6.02 17.12
CA VAL A 122 -3.53 -7.12 17.98
C VAL A 122 -2.14 -6.81 18.56
N GLN A 123 -1.28 -6.09 17.81
CA GLN A 123 0.05 -5.72 18.28
C GLN A 123 0.05 -4.56 19.29
N ALA A 124 -1.04 -3.79 19.37
CA ALA A 124 -1.19 -2.66 20.27
C ALA A 124 -1.88 -3.00 21.61
N ALA A 125 -2.32 -4.26 21.78
CA ALA A 125 -3.00 -4.78 22.97
C ALA A 125 -2.04 -5.56 23.87
#